data_AF-A0A961NUL1-F1
#
_entry.id   AF-A0A961NUL1-F1
#
_cell.length_a   1.000
_cell.length_b   1.000
_cell.length_c   1.000
_cell.angle_alpha   90.00
_cell.angle_beta   90.00
_cell.angle_gamma   90.00
#
_symmetry.space_group_name_H-M   'P 1'
#
loop_
_entity.id
_entity.type
_entity.pdbx_description
1 polymer ?
#
loop_
_entity_poly.entity_id
_entity_poly.type
_entity_poly.pdbx_seq_one_letter_code
_entity_poly.pdbx_strand_id
1 'polypeptide(L)' 'PWHHNLTAAIVSFRTAKALKTNPGSTYDIKTFRWRNSVPLEWSSQQLLDLGLMEPGQWF' A
#
# COMPACT_ATOMS: atom_id res chain seq x y z
N PRO A 1 18.21 -1.08 -9.86
CA PRO A 1 18.14 -1.65 -8.49
C PRO A 1 17.04 -0.92 -7.70
N TRP A 2 15.79 -1.29 -8.00
CA TRP A 2 14.61 -0.55 -7.59
C TRP A 2 14.03 -1.30 -6.40
N HIS A 3 14.17 -0.74 -5.21
CA HIS A 3 13.68 -1.36 -3.98
C HIS A 3 12.20 -1.74 -4.16
N HIS A 4 11.85 -3.01 -4.07
CA HIS A 4 10.47 -3.43 -3.84
C HIS A 4 10.12 -3.03 -2.40
N ASN A 5 9.66 -1.79 -2.28
CA ASN A 5 9.88 -1.01 -1.09
C ASN A 5 8.65 -1.11 -0.18
N LEU A 6 8.68 -2.03 0.77
CA LEU A 6 7.69 -2.11 1.86
C LEU A 6 7.48 -0.74 2.53
N THR A 7 8.54 0.09 2.60
CA THR A 7 8.44 1.48 3.08
C THR A 7 7.57 2.35 2.18
N ALA A 8 7.65 2.21 0.85
CA ALA A 8 6.78 2.95 -0.08
C ALA A 8 5.30 2.50 0.03
N ALA A 9 5.06 1.20 0.28
CA ALA A 9 3.71 0.69 0.58
C ALA A 9 3.16 1.31 1.89
N ILE A 10 3.96 1.34 2.95
CA ILE A 10 3.58 1.95 4.24
C ILE A 10 3.31 3.46 4.10
N VAL A 11 4.15 4.21 3.36
CA VAL A 11 3.93 5.63 3.10
C VAL A 11 2.63 5.87 2.35
N SER A 12 2.34 5.08 1.31
CA SER A 12 1.09 5.18 0.56
C SER A 12 -0.14 4.94 1.45
N PHE A 13 -0.08 3.95 2.35
CA PHE A 13 -1.16 3.69 3.31
C PHE A 13 -1.36 4.84 4.30
N ARG A 14 -0.26 5.38 4.87
CA ARG A 14 -0.32 6.52 5.80
C ARG A 14 -0.92 7.76 5.13
N THR A 15 -0.50 8.07 3.91
CA THR A 15 -1.02 9.21 3.15
C THR A 15 -2.49 9.00 2.77
N ALA A 16 -2.86 7.83 2.26
CA ALA A 16 -4.26 7.52 1.93
C ALA A 16 -5.17 7.65 3.16
N LYS A 17 -4.71 7.18 4.33
CA LYS A 17 -5.42 7.36 5.60
C LYS A 17 -5.61 8.84 5.94
N ALA A 18 -4.55 9.64 5.89
CA ALA A 18 -4.61 11.07 6.20
C ALA A 18 -5.61 11.81 5.27
N LEU A 19 -5.56 11.50 3.98
CA LEU A 19 -6.46 12.07 2.97
C LEU A 19 -7.92 11.64 3.19
N LYS A 20 -8.17 10.39 3.62
CA LYS A 20 -9.52 9.92 3.92
C LYS A 20 -10.07 10.44 5.25
N THR A 21 -9.22 10.90 6.16
CA THR A 21 -9.65 11.46 7.46
C THR A 21 -9.90 12.96 7.44
N ASN A 22 -9.36 13.69 6.46
CA ASN A 22 -9.53 15.13 6.35
C ASN A 22 -10.83 15.47 5.59
N PRO A 23 -11.81 16.20 6.19
CA PRO A 23 -13.06 16.54 5.53
C PRO A 23 -12.91 17.22 4.17
N GLY A 24 -11.86 18.03 3.97
CA GLY A 24 -11.61 18.67 2.68
C GLY A 24 -11.31 17.65 1.57
N SER A 25 -10.41 16.70 1.82
CA SER A 25 -10.03 15.70 0.81
C SER A 25 -10.95 14.48 0.75
N THR A 26 -11.69 14.19 1.81
CA THR A 26 -12.57 13.00 1.91
C THR A 26 -13.64 12.94 0.83
N TYR A 27 -14.20 14.09 0.47
CA TYR A 27 -15.28 14.19 -0.51
C TYR A 27 -14.75 14.45 -1.93
N ASP A 28 -13.59 15.09 -2.05
CA ASP A 28 -12.95 15.37 -3.35
C ASP A 28 -12.30 14.12 -3.96
N ILE A 29 -11.80 13.19 -3.14
CA ILE A 29 -11.15 11.96 -3.60
C ILE A 29 -12.17 10.83 -3.70
N LYS A 30 -12.56 10.50 -4.94
CA LYS A 30 -13.57 9.47 -5.24
C LYS A 30 -13.08 8.03 -5.01
N THR A 31 -11.79 7.77 -5.19
CA THR A 31 -11.21 6.42 -5.06
C THR A 31 -9.73 6.47 -4.75
N PHE A 32 -9.25 5.50 -3.98
CA PHE A 32 -7.83 5.26 -3.70
C PHE A 32 -7.27 4.07 -4.51
N ARG A 33 -8.00 3.63 -5.54
CA ARG A 33 -7.58 2.53 -6.42
C ARG A 33 -6.75 3.07 -7.57
N TRP A 34 -5.59 2.48 -7.80
CA TRP A 34 -4.76 2.76 -8.96
C TRP A 34 -4.89 1.64 -9.99
N ARG A 35 -4.57 1.91 -11.25
CA ARG A 35 -4.52 0.87 -12.28
C ARG A 35 -3.52 -0.22 -11.85
N ASN A 36 -3.95 -1.48 -11.91
CA ASN A 36 -3.19 -2.66 -11.48
C ASN A 36 -2.99 -2.80 -9.95
N SER A 37 -3.74 -2.07 -9.13
CA SER A 37 -3.78 -2.33 -7.68
C SER A 37 -4.64 -3.56 -7.37
N VAL A 38 -4.20 -4.39 -6.43
CA VAL A 38 -4.98 -5.47 -5.83
C VAL A 38 -5.38 -5.11 -4.39
N PRO A 39 -6.52 -5.61 -3.86
CA PRO A 39 -6.86 -5.46 -2.45
C PRO A 39 -5.76 -6.03 -1.55
N LEU A 40 -5.49 -5.40 -0.40
CA LEU A 40 -4.54 -5.93 0.59
C LEU A 40 -5.26 -6.97 1.47
N GLU A 41 -4.83 -8.21 1.40
CA GLU A 41 -5.39 -9.36 2.12
C GLU A 41 -4.74 -9.58 3.50
N TRP A 42 -3.81 -8.70 3.91
CA TRP A 42 -3.05 -8.80 5.17
C TRP A 42 -2.28 -10.13 5.34
N SER A 43 -1.95 -10.79 4.22
CA SER A 43 -1.16 -12.02 4.20
C SER A 43 0.27 -11.72 3.78
N SER A 44 1.25 -12.27 4.51
CA SER A 44 2.66 -12.22 4.11
C SER A 44 2.90 -12.87 2.74
N GLN A 45 2.13 -13.92 2.41
CA GLN A 45 2.20 -14.58 1.11
C GLN A 45 1.88 -13.63 -0.04
N GLN A 46 0.89 -12.74 0.13
CA GLN A 46 0.57 -11.75 -0.90
C GLN A 46 1.75 -10.81 -1.18
N LEU A 47 2.52 -10.45 -0.16
CA LEU A 47 3.70 -9.60 -0.33
C LEU A 47 4.82 -10.34 -1.06
N LEU A 48 5.00 -11.65 -0.79
CA LEU A 48 5.93 -12.51 -1.51
C LEU A 48 5.51 -12.66 -2.98
N ASP A 49 4.23 -12.94 -3.23
CA ASP A 49 3.67 -13.13 -4.58
C ASP A 49 3.77 -11.84 -5.42
N LEU A 50 3.67 -10.67 -4.78
CA LEU A 50 3.85 -9.36 -5.41
C LEU A 50 5.33 -8.92 -5.50
N GLY A 51 6.27 -9.72 -5.00
CA GLY A 51 7.71 -9.40 -4.97
C GLY A 51 8.07 -8.24 -4.04
N LEU A 52 7.18 -7.85 -3.13
CA LEU A 52 7.36 -6.77 -2.15
C LEU A 52 8.12 -7.22 -0.90
N MET A 53 8.35 -8.51 -0.78
CA MET A 53 9.06 -9.14 0.32
C MET A 53 9.79 -10.38 -0.20
N GLU A 54 10.96 -10.67 0.34
CA GLU A 54 11.72 -11.89 0.06
C GLU A 54 11.58 -12.91 1.20
N PRO A 55 11.70 -14.22 0.92
CA PRO A 55 11.78 -15.24 1.97
C PRO A 55 12.92 -14.93 2.95
N GLY A 56 12.63 -14.89 4.25
CA GLY A 56 13.61 -14.56 5.29
C GLY A 56 13.74 -13.07 5.63
N GLN A 57 12.96 -12.17 5.01
CA GLN A 57 12.81 -10.77 5.45
C GLN A 57 11.87 -10.58 6.65
N TRP A 58 11.32 -11.67 7.20
CA TRP A 58 10.53 -11.62 8.43
C TRP A 58 11.49 -11.28 9.58
N PHE A 59 11.11 -10.33 10.45
CA PHE A 59 11.89 -9.93 11.63
C PHE A 59 12.18 -11.10 12.57
#